data_AF-A0A359I7M9-F1
#
_entry.id   AF-A0A359I7M9-F1
#
_cell.length_a   1.000
_cell.length_b   1.000
_cell.length_c   1.000
_cell.angle_alpha   90.00
_cell.angle_beta   90.00
_cell.angle_gamma   90.00
#
_symmetry.space_group_name_H-M   'P 1'
#
loop_
_entity.id
_entity.type
_entity.pdbx_description
1 polymer ?
#
loop_
_entity_poly.entity_id
_entity_poly.type
_entity_poly.pdbx_seq_one_letter_code
_entity_poly.pdbx_strand_id
1 'polypeptide(L)'
;MKNSNHPLKSKSMFFKKKRKPKPEAVIPPAENSVKILEAANSGTAVKDELFARKVNYIVRYISRNRIDAPRKGIFVNRELVHKLADYVHIISQGEASIGAYVEEIILDHINRNKEILDALFEINHPNRL
;
A
#
# COMPACT_ATOMS: atom_id res chain seq x y z
N MET A 1 -47.51 8.24 -47.38
CA MET A 1 -47.76 8.53 -45.95
C MET A 1 -46.53 8.08 -45.16
N LYS A 2 -45.84 9.01 -44.50
CA LYS A 2 -44.66 8.76 -43.66
C LYS A 2 -45.13 8.33 -42.28
N ASN A 3 -44.77 7.14 -41.81
CA ASN A 3 -44.85 6.81 -40.38
C ASN A 3 -43.46 6.36 -39.89
N SER A 4 -42.84 7.29 -39.15
CA SER A 4 -41.56 7.18 -38.48
C SER A 4 -41.67 6.35 -37.21
N ASN A 5 -40.98 5.21 -37.14
CA ASN A 5 -40.72 4.51 -35.90
C ASN A 5 -39.61 5.21 -35.12
N HIS A 6 -40.01 6.03 -34.14
CA HIS A 6 -39.12 6.58 -33.11
C HIS A 6 -39.18 5.66 -31.89
N PRO A 7 -38.08 5.01 -31.45
CA PRO A 7 -38.12 4.30 -30.18
C PRO A 7 -37.96 5.30 -29.02
N LEU A 8 -38.75 5.06 -27.97
CA LEU A 8 -38.86 5.85 -26.76
C LEU A 8 -37.49 6.03 -26.07
N LYS A 9 -37.14 7.28 -25.76
CA LYS A 9 -36.05 7.60 -24.83
C LYS A 9 -36.44 7.16 -23.42
N SER A 10 -35.83 6.07 -22.95
CA SER A 10 -35.80 5.71 -21.52
C SER A 10 -35.11 6.83 -20.73
N LYS A 11 -35.89 7.60 -19.96
CA LYS A 11 -35.34 8.53 -18.95
C LYS A 11 -34.90 7.71 -17.74
N SER A 12 -33.63 7.29 -17.72
CA SER A 12 -33.00 6.79 -16.50
C SER A 12 -32.94 7.91 -15.46
N MET A 13 -33.74 7.80 -14.40
CA MET A 13 -33.70 8.66 -13.23
C MET A 13 -32.48 8.30 -12.37
N PHE A 14 -31.38 9.03 -12.55
CA PHE A 14 -30.23 8.91 -11.66
C PHE A 14 -30.46 9.69 -10.36
N PHE A 15 -30.84 8.98 -9.30
CA PHE A 15 -30.80 9.48 -7.93
C PHE A 15 -29.34 9.79 -7.54
N LYS A 16 -29.01 11.08 -7.42
CA LYS A 16 -27.72 11.55 -6.87
C LYS A 16 -27.64 11.22 -5.38
N LYS A 17 -27.05 10.08 -5.02
CA LYS A 17 -26.67 9.75 -3.64
C LYS A 17 -25.56 10.71 -3.18
N LYS A 18 -25.90 11.72 -2.37
CA LYS A 18 -24.91 12.60 -1.72
C LYS A 18 -24.01 11.76 -0.81
N ARG A 19 -22.72 11.67 -1.14
CA ARG A 19 -21.71 11.02 -0.28
C ARG A 19 -21.40 11.96 0.89
N LYS A 20 -21.56 11.49 2.12
CA LYS A 20 -21.08 12.19 3.32
C LYS A 20 -19.54 12.29 3.28
N PRO A 21 -18.92 13.40 3.71
CA PRO A 21 -17.47 13.49 3.81
C PRO A 21 -16.98 12.44 4.82
N LYS A 22 -16.00 11.63 4.40
CA LYS A 22 -15.38 10.59 5.22
C LYS A 22 -14.34 11.27 6.12
N PRO A 23 -14.25 10.95 7.41
CA PRO A 23 -13.26 11.58 8.29
C PRO A 23 -11.87 11.35 7.72
N GLU A 24 -11.15 12.45 7.52
CA GLU A 24 -9.76 12.48 7.10
C GLU A 24 -8.96 11.61 8.08
N ALA A 25 -8.36 10.54 7.56
CA ALA A 25 -7.43 9.76 8.34
C ALA A 25 -6.26 10.68 8.67
N VAL A 26 -6.11 11.03 9.95
CA VAL A 26 -4.96 11.77 10.45
C VAL A 26 -3.74 10.86 10.26
N ILE A 27 -3.01 11.06 9.16
CA ILE A 27 -1.70 10.46 8.95
C ILE A 27 -0.78 11.19 9.94
N PRO A 28 -0.19 10.50 10.93
CA PRO A 28 0.70 11.16 11.87
C PRO A 28 1.87 11.82 11.08
N PRO A 29 2.20 13.09 11.39
CA PRO A 29 3.17 13.84 10.62
C PRO A 29 4.55 13.21 10.70
N ALA A 30 5.35 13.43 9.65
CA ALA A 30 6.73 12.96 9.47
C ALA A 30 7.72 13.36 10.58
N GLU A 31 7.26 13.98 11.66
CA GLU A 31 8.04 14.40 12.82
C GLU A 31 8.58 13.20 13.62
N ASN A 32 7.86 12.07 13.65
CA ASN A 32 8.34 10.86 14.35
C ASN A 32 9.53 10.21 13.64
N SER A 33 9.63 10.33 12.31
CA SER A 33 10.81 9.92 11.55
C SER A 33 12.04 10.80 11.82
N VAL A 34 11.83 12.08 12.18
CA VAL A 34 12.93 13.02 12.50
C VAL A 34 13.52 12.72 13.88
N LYS A 35 12.68 12.41 14.88
CA LYS A 35 13.13 12.06 16.24
C LYS A 35 13.99 10.79 16.29
N ILE A 36 13.73 9.84 15.38
CA ILE A 36 14.53 8.62 15.23
C ILE A 36 15.94 8.99 14.73
N LEU A 37 16.06 9.85 13.72
CA LEU A 37 17.36 10.27 13.16
C LEU A 37 18.25 11.03 14.16
N GLU A 38 17.67 11.76 15.11
CA GLU A 38 18.41 12.52 16.14
C GLU A 38 19.02 11.62 17.23
N ALA A 39 18.35 10.51 17.58
CA ALA A 39 18.82 9.57 18.60
C ALA A 39 20.08 8.78 18.18
N ALA A 40 20.36 8.73 16.87
CA ALA A 40 21.50 8.03 16.26
C ALA A 40 22.87 8.62 16.66
N ASN A 41 22.92 9.84 17.21
CA ASN A 41 24.16 10.48 17.65
C ASN A 41 24.68 10.02 19.03
N SER A 42 24.00 9.09 19.73
CA SER A 42 24.27 8.81 21.15
C SER A 42 24.89 7.45 21.50
N GLY A 43 25.20 6.60 20.51
CA GLY A 43 26.11 5.45 20.62
C GLY A 43 25.75 4.36 21.67
N THR A 44 25.15 3.24 21.24
CA THR A 44 25.19 1.97 22.00
C THR A 44 25.15 0.76 21.06
N ALA A 45 26.27 0.03 21.00
CA ALA A 45 26.64 -0.91 19.92
C ALA A 45 25.79 -2.19 19.72
N VAL A 46 24.76 -2.45 20.52
CA VAL A 46 23.76 -3.52 20.25
C VAL A 46 22.40 -2.94 19.86
N LYS A 47 22.11 -1.72 20.31
CA LYS A 47 20.94 -0.95 19.84
C LYS A 47 21.18 -0.44 18.42
N ASP A 48 22.43 -0.15 18.06
CA ASP A 48 22.79 0.42 16.76
C ASP A 48 22.44 -0.49 15.58
N GLU A 49 22.61 -1.81 15.68
CA GLU A 49 22.31 -2.72 14.56
C GLU A 49 20.80 -2.91 14.36
N LEU A 50 20.04 -3.21 15.42
CA LEU A 50 18.59 -3.36 15.33
C LEU A 50 17.94 -2.04 14.90
N PHE A 51 18.45 -0.92 15.43
CA PHE A 51 18.02 0.41 15.03
C PHE A 51 18.33 0.68 13.55
N ALA A 52 19.54 0.37 13.07
CA ALA A 52 19.91 0.51 11.67
C ALA A 52 19.03 -0.35 10.76
N ARG A 53 18.72 -1.60 11.15
CA ARG A 53 17.79 -2.47 10.42
C ARG A 53 16.39 -1.87 10.34
N LYS A 54 15.86 -1.32 11.45
CA LYS A 54 14.56 -0.62 11.48
C LYS A 54 14.54 0.60 10.57
N VAL A 55 15.56 1.45 10.64
CA VAL A 55 15.69 2.65 9.79
C VAL A 55 15.75 2.25 8.32
N ASN A 56 16.60 1.28 7.97
CA ASN A 56 16.72 0.79 6.60
C ASN A 56 15.41 0.20 6.08
N TYR A 57 14.67 -0.52 6.92
CA TYR A 57 13.36 -1.06 6.56
C TYR A 57 12.35 0.05 6.23
N ILE A 58 12.23 1.06 7.09
CA ILE A 58 11.34 2.21 6.87
C ILE A 58 11.70 2.92 5.58
N VAL A 59 12.97 3.29 5.41
CA VAL A 59 13.45 4.02 4.22
C VAL A 59 13.16 3.25 2.93
N ARG A 60 13.33 1.92 2.96
CA ARG A 60 13.17 1.08 1.78
C ARG A 60 11.71 0.78 1.43
N TYR A 61 10.88 0.47 2.42
CA TYR A 61 9.55 -0.10 2.18
C TYR A 61 8.40 0.84 2.57
N ILE A 62 8.62 1.77 3.49
CA ILE A 62 7.61 2.71 4.00
C ILE A 62 7.88 4.08 3.37
N SER A 63 7.68 4.18 2.05
CA SER A 63 7.82 5.44 1.32
C SER A 63 6.55 6.29 1.46
N ARG A 64 6.69 7.61 1.35
CA ARG A 64 5.54 8.50 1.24
C ARG A 64 4.71 8.10 0.03
N ASN A 65 3.40 8.09 0.21
CA ASN A 65 2.47 7.72 -0.83
C ASN A 65 2.71 8.63 -2.05
N ARG A 66 3.12 8.06 -3.18
CA ARG A 66 3.42 8.82 -4.42
C ARG A 66 2.17 9.14 -5.24
N ILE A 67 1.00 8.84 -4.68
CA ILE A 67 -0.31 8.98 -5.31
C ILE A 67 -1.20 9.77 -4.34
N ASP A 68 -1.60 10.97 -4.75
CA ASP A 68 -2.25 11.99 -3.89
C ASP A 68 -3.73 11.70 -3.54
N ALA A 69 -4.26 10.51 -3.81
CA ALA A 69 -5.68 10.21 -3.64
C ALA A 69 -5.93 9.00 -2.72
N PRO A 70 -6.93 9.05 -1.81
CA PRO A 70 -7.33 7.90 -1.01
C PRO A 70 -7.98 6.86 -1.92
N ARG A 71 -7.22 5.81 -2.27
CA ARG A 71 -7.71 4.70 -3.10
C ARG A 71 -7.87 3.43 -2.27
N LYS A 72 -8.82 2.60 -2.67
CA LYS A 72 -8.95 1.21 -2.22
C LYS A 72 -8.11 0.35 -3.18
N GLY A 73 -7.09 -0.35 -2.68
CA GLY A 73 -6.24 -1.28 -3.46
C GLY A 73 -4.77 -0.86 -3.55
N ILE A 74 -3.90 -1.81 -3.90
CA ILE A 74 -2.46 -1.58 -4.17
C ILE A 74 -2.33 -1.16 -5.64
N PHE A 75 -1.77 0.02 -5.88
CA PHE A 75 -1.53 0.54 -7.22
C PHE A 75 -0.03 0.56 -7.49
N VAL A 76 0.38 -0.05 -8.59
CA VAL A 76 1.77 -0.13 -9.05
C VAL A 76 1.89 0.43 -10.46
N ASN A 77 3.10 0.81 -10.87
CA ASN A 77 3.36 1.29 -12.23
C ASN A 77 2.94 0.22 -13.26
N ARG A 78 2.26 0.64 -14.33
CA ARG A 78 1.85 -0.22 -15.44
C ARG A 78 3.01 -1.03 -16.04
N GLU A 79 4.19 -0.42 -16.16
CA GLU A 79 5.38 -1.11 -16.66
C GLU A 79 5.81 -2.27 -15.75
N LEU A 80 5.65 -2.10 -14.44
CA LEU A 80 5.92 -3.18 -13.48
C LEU A 80 4.88 -4.29 -13.64
N VAL A 81 3.60 -3.96 -13.79
CA VAL A 81 2.53 -4.96 -14.01
C VAL A 81 2.82 -5.80 -15.25
N HIS A 82 3.24 -5.17 -16.35
CA HIS A 82 3.57 -5.90 -17.58
C HIS A 82 4.75 -6.86 -17.36
N LYS A 83 5.83 -6.41 -16.72
CA LYS A 83 6.97 -7.29 -16.39
C LYS A 83 6.57 -8.47 -15.51
N LEU A 84 5.72 -8.23 -14.52
CA LEU A 84 5.20 -9.30 -13.66
C LEU A 84 4.33 -10.27 -14.45
N ALA A 85 3.52 -9.78 -15.40
CA ALA A 85 2.71 -10.62 -16.27
C ALA A 85 3.59 -11.58 -17.08
N ASP A 86 4.69 -11.08 -17.66
CA ASP A 86 5.62 -11.90 -18.43
C ASP A 86 6.25 -13.00 -17.58
N TYR A 87 6.77 -12.68 -16.39
CA TYR A 87 7.35 -13.67 -15.48
C TYR A 87 6.35 -14.73 -15.07
N VAL A 88 5.17 -14.30 -14.61
CA VAL A 88 4.13 -15.22 -14.15
C VAL A 88 3.67 -16.10 -15.29
N HIS A 89 3.39 -15.55 -16.46
CA HIS A 89 2.90 -16.32 -17.60
C HIS A 89 3.92 -17.34 -18.11
N ILE A 90 5.18 -16.93 -18.28
CA ILE A 90 6.24 -17.79 -18.81
C ILE A 90 6.60 -18.91 -17.83
N ILE A 91 6.75 -18.57 -16.54
CA ILE A 91 7.24 -19.54 -15.54
C ILE A 91 6.12 -20.48 -15.09
N SER A 92 4.91 -19.95 -14.85
CA SER A 92 3.78 -20.76 -14.37
C SER A 92 3.04 -21.51 -15.47
N GLN A 93 3.42 -21.33 -16.74
CA GLN A 93 2.72 -21.92 -17.89
C GLN A 93 1.21 -21.59 -17.92
N GLY A 94 0.82 -20.44 -17.36
CA GLY A 94 -0.56 -19.98 -17.27
C GLY A 94 -1.33 -20.45 -16.03
N GLU A 95 -0.71 -21.17 -15.10
CA GLU A 95 -1.39 -21.68 -13.89
C GLU A 95 -1.45 -20.68 -12.73
N ALA A 96 -0.60 -19.64 -12.74
CA ALA A 96 -0.59 -18.62 -11.70
C ALA A 96 -1.11 -17.27 -12.21
N SER A 97 -1.76 -16.52 -11.31
CA SER A 97 -2.13 -15.13 -11.56
C SER A 97 -1.07 -14.18 -10.99
N ILE A 98 -0.98 -12.97 -11.56
CA ILE A 98 -0.14 -11.89 -11.00
C ILE A 98 -0.52 -11.61 -9.54
N GLY A 99 -1.83 -11.66 -9.23
CA GLY A 99 -2.32 -11.45 -7.88
C GLY A 99 -1.75 -12.47 -6.90
N ALA A 100 -1.85 -13.77 -7.21
CA ALA A 100 -1.32 -14.83 -6.37
C ALA A 100 0.20 -14.73 -6.20
N TYR A 101 0.93 -14.44 -7.28
CA TYR A 101 2.37 -14.25 -7.23
C TYR A 101 2.80 -13.08 -6.32
N VAL A 102 2.12 -11.93 -6.45
CA VAL A 102 2.41 -10.75 -5.62
C VAL A 102 1.99 -10.97 -4.17
N GLU A 103 0.89 -11.69 -3.94
CA GLU A 103 0.44 -12.07 -2.59
C GLU A 103 1.49 -12.89 -1.85
N GLU A 104 2.04 -13.92 -2.49
CA GLU A 104 3.13 -14.74 -1.91
C GLU A 104 4.38 -13.91 -1.59
N ILE A 105 4.77 -12.97 -2.47
CA ILE A 105 5.89 -12.05 -2.19
C ILE A 105 5.61 -11.21 -0.95
N ILE A 106 4.38 -10.70 -0.80
CA ILE A 106 4.00 -9.87 0.35
C ILE A 106 4.01 -10.71 1.63
N LEU A 107 3.48 -11.93 1.59
CA LEU A 107 3.47 -12.85 2.74
C LEU A 107 4.90 -13.23 3.16
N ASP A 108 5.73 -13.62 2.20
CA ASP A 108 7.15 -13.91 2.43
C ASP A 108 7.90 -12.71 3.02
N HIS A 109 7.67 -11.51 2.47
CA HIS A 109 8.24 -10.27 2.99
C HIS A 109 7.82 -9.98 4.43
N ILE A 110 6.53 -10.13 4.76
CA ILE A 110 6.03 -9.94 6.13
C ILE A 110 6.68 -10.96 7.08
N ASN A 111 6.75 -12.23 6.68
CA ASN A 111 7.31 -13.29 7.50
C ASN A 111 8.82 -13.08 7.77
N ARG A 112 9.60 -12.76 6.75
CA ARG A 112 11.05 -12.50 6.89
C ARG A 112 11.36 -11.27 7.74
N ASN A 113 10.47 -10.29 7.76
CA ASN A 113 10.65 -9.05 8.49
C ASN A 113 9.79 -8.97 9.77
N LYS A 114 9.23 -10.10 10.23
CA LYS A 114 8.28 -10.14 11.35
C LYS A 114 8.85 -9.45 12.60
N GLU A 115 10.07 -9.79 13.00
CA GLU A 115 10.73 -9.21 14.18
C GLU A 115 10.88 -7.67 14.07
N ILE A 116 11.26 -7.18 12.89
CA ILE A 116 11.42 -5.75 12.64
C ILE A 116 10.06 -5.06 12.65
N LEU A 117 9.06 -5.66 11.99
CA LEU A 117 7.69 -5.14 11.92
C LEU A 117 7.07 -5.06 13.31
N ASP A 118 7.10 -6.14 14.09
CA ASP A 118 6.57 -6.19 15.45
C ASP A 118 7.22 -5.10 16.32
N ALA A 119 8.55 -5.00 16.28
CA ALA A 119 9.28 -4.00 17.04
C ALA A 119 9.06 -2.55 16.55
N LEU A 120 8.65 -2.34 15.28
CA LEU A 120 8.21 -1.04 14.78
C LEU A 120 6.76 -0.73 15.17
N PHE A 121 5.89 -1.75 15.22
CA PHE A 121 4.50 -1.60 15.67
C PHE A 121 4.44 -1.25 17.15
N GLU A 122 5.20 -1.91 18.01
CA GLU A 122 5.27 -1.61 19.45
C GLU A 122 5.70 -0.16 19.73
N ILE A 123 6.71 0.33 19.01
CA ILE A 123 7.18 1.73 19.13
C ILE A 123 6.06 2.72 18.79
N ASN A 124 5.28 2.42 17.75
CA ASN A 124 4.22 3.32 17.28
C ASN A 124 2.88 3.14 18.01
N HIS A 125 2.69 2.01 18.70
CA HIS A 125 1.47 1.67 19.43
C HIS A 125 1.78 1.01 20.79
N PRO A 126 2.35 1.75 21.75
CA PRO A 126 2.82 1.19 23.01
C PRO A 126 1.73 0.61 23.94
N ASN A 127 0.44 0.84 23.66
CA ASN A 127 -0.69 0.46 24.53
C ASN A 127 -1.59 -0.65 23.95
N ARG A 128 -1.04 -1.58 23.16
CA ARG A 128 -1.82 -2.68 22.59
C ARG A 128 -1.72 -3.93 23.49
N LEU A 129 -2.28 -3.83 24.70
CA LEU A 129 -2.64 -4.96 25.57
C LEU A 129 -4.14 -4.90 25.85
#